data_AF-A0A1H8FJA4-F1
#
_entry.id   AF-A0A1H8FJA4-F1
#
_cell.length_a   1.000
_cell.length_b   1.000
_cell.length_c   1.000
_cell.angle_alpha   90.00
_cell.angle_beta   90.00
_cell.angle_gamma   90.00
#
_symmetry.space_group_name_H-M   'P 1'
#
loop_
_entity.id
_entity.type
_entity.pdbx_description
1 polymer ?
#
loop_
_entity_poly.entity_id
_entity_poly.type
_entity_poly.pdbx_seq_one_letter_code
_entity_poly.pdbx_strand_id
1 'polypeptide(L)'
;MTLHIDGEAAETDRIRVKELEAEPQMAVLFHSGPFEEMSKAYHALGVWMSANGYGMDGPTRAIYHKGPWSEKNPADYLTEIQIPVAKGESSSFGPTAG
;
A
#
# COMPACT_ATOMS: atom_id res chain seq x y z
N MET A 1 4.89 13.55 -7.34
CA MET A 1 6.09 14.32 -6.97
C MET A 1 6.20 14.10 -5.49
N THR A 2 7.12 13.26 -5.04
CA THR A 2 7.43 13.22 -3.60
C THR A 2 8.17 14.50 -3.30
N LEU A 3 7.49 15.45 -2.64
CA LEU A 3 8.13 16.68 -2.19
C LEU A 3 8.91 16.32 -0.92
N HIS A 4 10.22 16.25 -1.06
CA HIS A 4 11.10 16.10 0.09
C HIS A 4 11.15 17.43 0.83
N ILE A 5 10.89 17.39 2.14
CA ILE A 5 11.07 18.53 3.03
C ILE A 5 12.37 18.26 3.78
N ASP A 6 13.35 19.14 3.62
CA ASP A 6 14.58 19.11 4.39
C ASP A 6 14.36 19.80 5.74
N GLY A 7 14.68 19.10 6.84
CA GLY A 7 14.51 19.60 8.20
C GLY A 7 13.10 19.37 8.78
N GLU A 8 12.81 20.02 9.91
CA GLU A 8 11.51 19.90 10.57
C GLU A 8 10.42 20.64 9.77
N ALA A 9 9.35 19.92 9.42
CA ALA A 9 8.20 20.52 8.76
C ALA A 9 7.35 21.32 9.76
N ALA A 10 7.01 22.56 9.43
CA ALA A 10 6.15 23.39 10.28
C ALA A 10 4.69 22.90 10.26
N GLU A 11 4.10 22.74 11.44
CA GLU A 11 2.68 22.46 11.57
C GLU A 11 1.81 23.71 11.44
N THR A 12 0.58 23.51 10.99
CA THR A 12 -0.48 24.53 11.01
C THR A 12 -1.76 23.92 11.54
N ASP A 13 -2.82 24.70 11.72
CA ASP A 13 -4.14 24.17 12.09
C ASP A 13 -4.68 23.12 11.11
N ARG A 14 -4.26 23.18 9.84
CA ARG A 14 -4.72 22.30 8.76
C ARG A 14 -3.71 21.21 8.39
N ILE A 15 -2.45 21.33 8.80
CA ILE A 15 -1.35 20.42 8.44
C ILE A 15 -0.68 19.97 9.73
N ARG A 16 -0.73 18.66 9.99
CA ARG A 16 -0.07 18.03 11.13
C ARG A 16 1.02 17.10 10.64
N VAL A 17 2.15 17.10 11.34
CA VAL A 17 3.27 16.20 11.11
C VAL A 17 3.13 15.05 12.09
N LYS A 18 3.25 13.82 11.60
CA LYS A 18 3.19 12.63 12.44
C LYS A 18 4.26 11.66 12.01
N GLU A 19 4.87 11.02 13.00
CA GLU A 19 5.67 9.83 12.77
C GLU A 19 4.73 8.64 12.56
N LEU A 20 5.07 7.80 11.58
CA LEU A 20 4.36 6.55 11.33
C LEU A 20 5.13 5.44 12.03
N GLU A 21 4.43 4.70 12.87
CA GLU A 21 4.99 3.52 13.52
C GLU A 21 5.45 2.49 12.48
N ALA A 22 6.45 1.70 12.86
CA ALA A 22 6.93 0.61 12.04
C ALA A 22 5.86 -0.48 11.93
N GLU A 23 5.46 -0.79 10.71
CA GLU A 23 4.56 -1.92 10.42
C GLU A 23 5.38 -3.21 10.38
N PRO A 24 5.00 -4.27 11.13
CA PRO A 24 5.79 -5.50 11.21
C PRO A 24 5.84 -6.27 9.88
N GLN A 25 4.76 -6.20 9.09
CA GLN A 25 4.69 -6.80 7.75
C GLN A 25 3.88 -5.91 6.80
N MET A 26 4.30 -5.90 5.53
CA MET A 26 3.71 -5.07 4.48
C MET A 26 3.61 -5.87 3.19
N ALA A 27 2.42 -5.90 2.58
CA ALA A 27 2.26 -6.35 1.21
C ALA A 27 2.53 -5.15 0.28
N VAL A 28 3.48 -5.31 -0.66
CA VAL A 28 3.92 -4.24 -1.56
C VAL A 28 3.78 -4.68 -3.01
N LEU A 29 3.23 -3.80 -3.85
CA LEU A 29 3.14 -4.01 -5.29
C LEU A 29 3.43 -2.69 -6.03
N PHE A 30 4.22 -2.79 -7.08
CA PHE A 30 4.48 -1.69 -8.00
C PHE A 30 3.54 -1.79 -9.19
N HIS A 31 2.75 -0.73 -9.42
CA HIS A 31 1.92 -0.54 -10.59
C HIS A 31 2.64 0.35 -11.60
N SER A 32 2.90 -0.20 -12.78
CA SER A 32 3.39 0.56 -13.93
C SER A 32 2.23 0.84 -14.88
N GLY A 33 2.01 2.12 -15.19
CA GLY A 33 0.94 2.56 -16.08
C GLY A 33 -0.01 3.59 -15.47
N PRO A 34 -1.07 3.96 -16.20
CA PRO A 34 -1.96 5.06 -15.84
C PRO A 34 -2.67 4.84 -14.50
N PHE A 35 -3.00 5.93 -13.80
CA PHE A 35 -3.60 5.88 -12.46
C PHE A 35 -5.01 5.28 -12.47
N GLU A 36 -5.73 5.44 -13.58
CA GLU A 36 -7.06 4.88 -13.82
C GLU A 36 -7.07 3.34 -13.72
N GLU A 37 -5.91 2.70 -13.94
CA GLU A 37 -5.75 1.26 -13.87
C GLU A 37 -5.28 0.73 -12.51
N MET A 38 -5.04 1.61 -11.52
CA MET A 38 -4.59 1.21 -10.18
C MET A 38 -5.57 0.25 -9.48
N SER A 39 -6.86 0.29 -9.83
CA SER A 39 -7.84 -0.68 -9.32
C SER A 39 -7.45 -2.13 -9.62
N LYS A 40 -6.81 -2.40 -10.76
CA LYS A 40 -6.30 -3.73 -11.14
C LYS A 40 -5.14 -4.15 -10.22
N ALA A 41 -4.26 -3.22 -9.89
CA ALA A 41 -3.13 -3.44 -9.00
C ALA A 41 -3.60 -3.77 -7.56
N TYR A 42 -4.58 -3.01 -7.04
CA TYR A 42 -5.21 -3.33 -5.75
C TYR A 42 -5.90 -4.69 -5.76
N HIS A 43 -6.63 -5.01 -6.83
CA HIS A 43 -7.28 -6.31 -6.96
C HIS A 43 -6.27 -7.46 -6.96
N ALA A 44 -5.20 -7.34 -7.75
CA ALA A 44 -4.14 -8.35 -7.81
C ALA A 44 -3.46 -8.56 -6.45
N LEU A 45 -3.16 -7.47 -5.74
CA LEU A 45 -2.56 -7.53 -4.40
C LEU A 45 -3.53 -8.20 -3.39
N GLY A 46 -4.82 -7.86 -3.45
CA GLY A 46 -5.85 -8.48 -2.59
C GLY A 46 -6.03 -9.98 -2.84
N VAL A 47 -6.05 -10.41 -4.11
CA VAL A 47 -6.09 -11.83 -4.47
C VAL A 47 -4.85 -12.56 -3.94
N TRP A 48 -3.67 -11.97 -4.12
CA TRP A 48 -2.43 -12.54 -3.60
C TRP A 48 -2.45 -12.63 -2.06
N MET A 49 -2.86 -11.58 -1.36
CA MET A 49 -2.96 -11.57 0.10
C MET A 49 -3.88 -12.69 0.60
N SER A 50 -5.08 -12.80 0.02
CA SER A 50 -6.06 -13.83 0.39
C SER A 50 -5.52 -15.24 0.14
N ALA A 51 -4.91 -15.48 -1.03
CA ALA A 51 -4.33 -16.77 -1.38
C ALA A 51 -3.16 -17.18 -0.46
N ASN A 52 -2.51 -16.22 0.19
CA ASN A 52 -1.37 -16.45 1.10
C ASN A 52 -1.74 -16.35 2.58
N GLY A 53 -3.03 -16.18 2.91
CA GLY A 53 -3.53 -16.12 4.29
C GLY A 53 -3.25 -14.80 5.01
N TYR A 54 -3.05 -13.71 4.27
CA TYR A 54 -2.86 -12.37 4.82
C TYR A 54 -4.18 -11.58 4.83
N GLY A 55 -4.42 -10.88 5.93
CA GLY A 55 -5.45 -9.85 6.07
C GLY A 55 -4.83 -8.45 6.15
N MET A 56 -5.63 -7.41 5.91
CA MET A 56 -5.23 -6.02 6.14
C MET A 56 -5.13 -5.75 7.65
N ASP A 57 -4.04 -5.10 8.08
CA ASP A 57 -3.76 -4.77 9.48
C ASP A 57 -3.57 -3.25 9.71
N GLY A 58 -3.91 -2.44 8.70
CA GLY A 58 -3.72 -1.00 8.78
C GLY A 58 -4.10 -0.24 7.52
N PRO A 59 -3.90 1.09 7.51
CA PRO A 59 -4.25 1.94 6.37
C PRO A 59 -3.33 1.70 5.18
N THR A 60 -3.93 1.58 4.00
CA THR A 60 -3.23 1.48 2.73
C THR A 60 -2.51 2.79 2.38
N ARG A 61 -1.33 2.68 1.77
CA ARG A 61 -0.50 3.81 1.31
C ARG A 61 -0.23 3.67 -0.18
N ALA A 62 -0.19 4.79 -0.89
CA ALA A 62 0.18 4.87 -2.30
C ALA A 62 1.26 5.93 -2.49
N ILE A 63 2.43 5.52 -2.97
CA ILE A 63 3.59 6.39 -3.19
C ILE A 63 3.77 6.55 -4.70
N TYR A 64 3.56 7.76 -5.19
CA TYR A 64 3.63 8.05 -6.62
C TYR A 64 5.04 8.50 -7.02
N HIS A 65 5.86 7.53 -7.41
CA HIS A 65 7.23 7.74 -7.84
C HIS A 65 7.31 8.51 -9.17
N LYS A 66 6.50 8.09 -10.15
CA LYS A 66 6.41 8.74 -11.47
C LYS A 66 4.95 8.99 -11.86
N GLY A 67 4.70 10.14 -12.46
CA GLY A 67 3.35 10.57 -12.84
C GLY A 67 3.38 11.75 -13.81
N PRO A 68 2.25 12.46 -13.99
CA PRO A 68 2.12 13.53 -14.99
C PRO A 68 3.09 14.71 -14.78
N TRP A 69 3.64 14.87 -13.58
CA TRP A 69 4.67 15.88 -13.29
C TRP A 69 6.06 15.51 -13.82
N SER A 70 6.35 14.23 -14.08
CA SER A 70 7.68 13.74 -14.47
C SER A 70 7.70 13.03 -15.82
N GLU A 71 6.60 12.37 -16.19
CA GLU A 71 6.51 11.55 -17.40
C GLU A 71 5.40 12.06 -18.32
N LYS A 72 5.69 12.16 -19.62
CA LYS A 72 4.70 12.58 -20.63
C LYS A 72 3.73 11.48 -21.01
N ASN A 73 4.21 10.24 -20.99
CA ASN A 73 3.43 9.06 -21.37
C ASN A 73 2.91 8.36 -20.11
N PRO A 74 1.59 8.21 -19.92
CA PRO A 74 1.02 7.53 -18.76
C PRO A 74 1.46 6.07 -18.58
N ALA A 75 1.90 5.40 -19.65
CA ALA A 75 2.43 4.05 -19.55
C ALA A 75 3.74 3.97 -18.73
N ASP A 76 4.45 5.09 -18.61
CA ASP A 76 5.73 5.19 -17.87
C ASP A 76 5.53 5.65 -16.42
N TYR A 77 4.29 5.82 -15.97
CA TYR A 77 3.98 6.12 -14.57
C TYR A 77 4.31 4.92 -13.69
N LEU A 78 4.67 5.20 -12.44
CA LEU A 78 5.07 4.20 -11.47
C LEU A 78 4.53 4.59 -10.11
N THR A 79 3.67 3.73 -9.56
CA THR A 79 3.08 3.90 -8.23
C THR A 79 3.35 2.66 -7.40
N GLU A 80 3.81 2.86 -6.17
CA GLU A 80 3.96 1.80 -5.19
C GLU A 80 2.76 1.77 -4.27
N ILE A 81 2.12 0.61 -4.15
CA ILE A 81 1.00 0.35 -3.25
C ILE A 81 1.54 -0.46 -2.08
N GLN A 82 1.25 0.00 -0.87
CA GLN A 82 1.63 -0.66 0.38
C GLN A 82 0.39 -0.90 1.24
N ILE A 83 0.22 -2.13 1.72
CA ILE A 83 -0.87 -2.51 2.63
C ILE A 83 -0.24 -3.20 3.84
N PRO A 84 -0.39 -2.65 5.07
CA PRO A 84 0.02 -3.35 6.27
C PRO A 84 -0.76 -4.65 6.39
N VAL A 85 -0.08 -5.75 6.69
CA VAL A 85 -0.71 -7.08 6.72
C VAL A 85 -0.35 -7.87 7.96
N ALA A 86 -1.26 -8.74 8.37
CA ALA A 86 -1.01 -9.77 9.37
C ALA A 86 -1.48 -11.12 8.83
N LYS A 87 -0.78 -12.19 9.18
CA LYS A 87 -1.20 -13.55 8.80
C LYS A 87 -2.29 -14.02 9.76
N GLY A 88 -3.41 -14.49 9.21
CA GLY A 88 -4.43 -15.15 10.04
C GLY A 88 -3.85 -16.42 10.63
N GLU A 89 -4.08 -16.67 11.92
CA GLU A 89 -3.70 -17.95 12.50
C GLU A 89 -4.46 -19.06 11.77
N SER A 90 -3.72 -20.08 11.31
CA SER A 90 -4.31 -21.31 10.79
C SER A 90 -5.00 -22.02 11.94
N SER A 91 -6.26 -21.71 12.21
CA SER A 91 -7.07 -22.53 13.09
C SER A 91 -7.32 -23.84 12.33
N SER A 92 -6.63 -24.90 12.75
CA SER A 92 -6.97 -26.25 12.32
C SER A 92 -8.37 -26.54 12.86
N PHE A 93 -9.38 -26.45 12.02
CA PHE A 93 -10.69 -27.00 12.33
C PHE A 93 -10.53 -28.52 12.38
N GLY A 94 -10.27 -29.06 13.57
CA GLY A 94 -10.29 -30.49 13.81
C GLY A 94 -11.70 -31.03 13.54
N PRO A 95 -11.85 -32.25 13.01
CA PRO A 95 -13.16 -32.81 12.70
C PRO A 95 -13.92 -32.99 14.02
N THR A 96 -15.05 -32.29 14.17
CA THR A 96 -16.01 -32.60 15.22
C THR A 96 -16.73 -33.87 14.79
N ALA A 97 -16.32 -35.00 15.36
CA ALA A 97 -17.04 -36.26 15.24
C ALA A 97 -18.42 -36.13 15.92
N GLY A 98 -19.45 -36.55 15.22
CA GLY A 98 -20.82 -36.72 15.70
C GLY A 98 -21.51 -37.80 14.89
#